data_AF-A0A3D3LNX3-F1
#
_entry.id   AF-A0A3D3LNX3-F1
#
_cell.length_a   1.000
_cell.length_b   1.000
_cell.length_c   1.000
_cell.angle_alpha   90.00
_cell.angle_beta   90.00
_cell.angle_gamma   90.00
#
_symmetry.space_group_name_H-M   'P 1'
#
loop_
_entity.id
_entity.type
_entity.pdbx_description
1 polymer ?
#
loop_
_entity_poly.entity_id
_entity_poly.type
_entity_poly.pdbx_seq_one_letter_code
_entity_poly.pdbx_strand_id
1 'polypeptide(L)' 'MKKFLFILIFAIYLTPVKIYSNDGVFFMRGNQLIPMFESEISLKKEVLTIERIDDYKFKVKVEYDLFNPGN' A
#
# COMPACT_ATOMS: atom_id res chain seq x y z
N MET A 1 -3.77 -51.76 10.55
CA MET A 1 -4.44 -50.47 10.89
C MET A 1 -3.44 -49.38 11.30
N LYS A 2 -2.62 -49.56 12.35
CA LYS A 2 -1.66 -48.53 12.82
C LYS A 2 -0.64 -48.05 11.77
N LYS A 3 -0.11 -48.95 10.93
CA LYS A 3 0.81 -48.61 9.83
C LYS A 3 0.14 -47.76 8.74
N PHE A 4 -1.13 -48.05 8.45
CA PHE A 4 -1.92 -47.30 7.48
C PHE A 4 -2.24 -45.89 7.99
N LEU A 5 -2.55 -45.78 9.29
CA LEU A 5 -2.70 -44.50 9.98
C LEU A 5 -1.41 -43.66 9.92
N PHE A 6 -0.25 -44.31 10.11
CA PHE A 6 1.04 -43.62 10.02
C PHE A 6 1.34 -43.10 8.62
N ILE A 7 1.06 -43.90 7.58
CA ILE A 7 1.20 -43.48 6.18
C ILE A 7 0.26 -42.33 5.85
N LEU A 8 -0.98 -42.36 6.36
CA LEU A 8 -1.96 -41.29 6.15
C LEU A 8 -1.52 -39.97 6.79
N ILE A 9 -1.02 -40.01 8.03
CA ILE A 9 -0.50 -38.82 8.72
C ILE A 9 0.72 -38.27 7.97
N PHE A 10 1.63 -39.14 7.54
CA PHE A 10 2.80 -38.74 6.78
C PHE A 10 2.44 -38.10 5.43
N ALA A 11 1.43 -38.63 4.73
CA ALA A 11 0.93 -38.05 3.50
C ALA A 11 0.33 -36.65 3.70
N ILE A 12 -0.37 -36.42 4.82
CA ILE A 12 -0.93 -35.09 5.16
C ILE A 12 0.19 -34.08 5.44
N TYR A 13 1.23 -34.47 6.18
CA TYR A 13 2.38 -33.59 6.47
C TYR A 13 3.20 -33.22 5.23
N LEU A 14 3.20 -34.07 4.20
CA LEU A 14 3.90 -33.79 2.95
C LEU A 14 3.11 -32.91 1.97
N THR A 15 1.87 -32.54 2.30
CA THR A 15 1.11 -31.61 1.43
C THR A 15 1.59 -30.17 1.64
N PRO A 16 2.09 -29.49 0.60
CA PRO A 16 2.54 -28.11 0.73
C PRO A 16 1.32 -27.21 0.96
N VAL A 17 1.16 -26.71 2.18
CA VAL A 17 0.18 -25.67 2.48
C VAL A 17 0.69 -24.37 1.87
N LYS A 18 -0.03 -23.82 0.89
CA LYS A 18 0.22 -22.47 0.38
C LYS A 18 -0.22 -21.47 1.44
N ILE A 19 0.70 -21.14 2.34
CA ILE A 19 0.51 -20.05 3.30
C ILE A 19 0.82 -18.76 2.53
N TYR A 20 -0.22 -18.02 2.16
CA TYR A 20 -0.06 -16.68 1.61
C TYR A 20 0.29 -15.76 2.77
N SER A 21 1.55 -15.34 2.87
CA SER A 21 1.89 -14.24 3.75
C SER A 21 1.25 -12.96 3.17
N ASN A 22 0.37 -12.33 3.95
CA ASN A 22 0.04 -10.93 3.74
C ASN A 22 1.24 -10.12 4.26
N ASP A 23 2.28 -10.06 3.44
CA ASP A 23 3.38 -9.13 3.64
C ASP A 23 2.83 -7.74 3.31
N GLY A 24 2.12 -7.15 4.29
CA GLY A 24 1.63 -5.78 4.34
C GLY A 24 1.39 -5.18 2.96
N VAL A 25 0.33 -5.65 2.29
CA VAL A 25 -0.06 -5.16 0.97
C VAL A 25 -0.48 -3.68 1.10
N PHE A 26 0.51 -2.79 1.02
CA PHE A 26 0.36 -1.36 1.09
C PHE A 26 0.08 -0.82 -0.31
N PHE A 27 -1.19 -0.66 -0.64
CA PHE A 27 -1.64 -0.03 -1.89
C PHE A 27 -1.94 1.46 -1.69
N MET A 28 -0.97 2.27 -1.25
CA MET A 28 -1.09 3.71 -1.45
C MET A 28 -0.42 4.07 -2.77
N ARG A 29 -1.23 4.51 -3.74
CA ARG A 29 -0.76 5.07 -5.01
C ARG A 29 -1.06 6.55 -5.01
N GLY A 30 -0.01 7.36 -4.91
CA GLY A 30 -0.05 8.81 -4.98
C GLY A 30 1.31 9.30 -5.44
N ASN A 31 1.34 10.41 -6.19
CA ASN A 31 2.59 11.05 -6.61
C ASN A 31 2.57 12.51 -6.13
N GLN A 32 3.74 13.10 -6.03
CA GLN A 32 3.87 14.55 -5.83
C GLN A 32 3.48 15.28 -7.13
N LEU A 33 2.95 16.49 -7.02
CA LEU A 33 2.82 17.36 -8.19
C LEU A 33 4.21 17.70 -8.75
N ILE A 34 4.42 17.37 -10.02
CA ILE A 34 5.65 17.68 -10.75
C ILE A 34 5.27 18.62 -11.91
N PRO A 35 5.97 19.75 -12.08
CA PRO A 35 5.71 20.63 -13.22
C PRO A 35 6.06 19.93 -14.53
N MET A 36 5.19 20.04 -15.53
CA MET A 36 5.41 19.47 -16.86
C MET A 36 6.39 20.29 -17.70
N PHE A 37 6.54 21.58 -17.36
CA PHE A 37 7.41 22.54 -18.02
C PHE A 37 8.14 23.35 -16.97
N GLU A 38 9.31 23.89 -17.32
CA GLU A 38 10.05 24.81 -16.46
C GLU A 38 9.16 26.01 -16.09
N SER A 39 9.06 26.32 -14.80
CA SER A 39 8.26 27.44 -14.31
C SER A 39 8.87 28.02 -13.06
N GLU A 40 8.69 29.32 -12.84
CA GLU A 40 9.11 29.98 -11.60
C GLU A 40 8.14 29.75 -10.43
N ILE A 41 7.01 29.06 -10.67
CA ILE A 41 6.06 28.68 -9.62
C ILE A 41 6.75 27.70 -8.68
N SER A 42 6.74 28.00 -7.38
CA SER A 42 7.40 27.19 -6.36
C SER A 42 6.41 26.64 -5.34
N LEU A 43 6.60 25.38 -4.97
CA LEU A 43 5.89 24.76 -3.87
C LEU A 43 6.35 25.36 -2.53
N LYS A 44 5.43 25.89 -1.73
CA LYS A 44 5.72 26.42 -0.40
C LYS A 44 5.34 25.45 0.71
N LYS A 45 4.24 24.73 0.54
CA LYS A 45 3.74 23.78 1.54
C LYS A 45 2.96 22.66 0.87
N GLU A 46 3.16 21.46 1.37
CA GLU A 46 2.35 20.28 1.06
C GLU A 46 1.79 19.72 2.36
N VAL A 47 0.48 19.44 2.38
CA VAL A 47 -0.19 18.80 3.52
C VAL A 47 -0.85 17.51 3.03
N LEU A 48 -0.29 16.38 3.45
CA LEU A 48 -0.87 15.06 3.25
C LEU A 48 -1.76 14.70 4.44
N THR A 49 -3.05 14.50 4.18
CA THR A 49 -4.02 14.05 5.18
C THR A 49 -4.51 12.65 4.82
N ILE A 50 -4.36 11.72 5.76
CA ILE A 50 -4.80 10.33 5.63
C ILE A 50 -5.85 10.07 6.70
N GLU A 51 -7.05 9.69 6.28
CA GLU A 51 -8.19 9.42 7.15
C GLU A 51 -8.63 7.97 6.96
N ARG A 52 -8.70 7.19 8.05
CA ARG A 52 -9.27 5.84 8.00
C ARG A 52 -10.79 5.96 7.93
N ILE A 53 -11.38 5.47 6.85
CA ILE A 53 -12.84 5.51 6.64
C ILE A 53 -13.51 4.15 6.89
N ASP A 54 -12.73 3.06 6.87
CA ASP A 54 -13.19 1.69 7.08
C ASP A 54 -12.01 0.81 7.48
N ASP A 55 -12.25 -0.48 7.74
CA ASP A 55 -11.23 -1.39 8.21
C ASP A 55 -10.07 -1.58 7.23
N TYR A 56 -10.35 -1.45 5.93
CA TYR A 56 -9.40 -1.64 4.85
C TYR A 56 -9.35 -0.48 3.85
N LYS A 57 -9.94 0.68 4.19
CA LYS A 57 -9.99 1.85 3.28
C LYS A 57 -9.52 3.12 3.97
N PHE A 58 -8.71 3.87 3.24
CA PHE A 58 -8.23 5.18 3.65
C PHE A 58 -8.61 6.22 2.60
N LYS A 59 -9.08 7.36 3.06
CA LYS A 59 -9.23 8.56 2.25
C LYS A 59 -7.93 9.36 2.34
N VAL A 60 -7.39 9.73 1.19
CA VAL A 60 -6.15 10.48 1.09
C VAL A 60 -6.47 11.84 0.45
N LYS A 61 -6.07 12.92 1.11
CA LYS A 61 -6.20 14.29 0.62
C LYS A 61 -4.82 14.93 0.61
N VAL A 62 -4.49 15.64 -0.46
CA VAL A 62 -3.24 16.41 -0.56
C VAL A 62 -3.59 17.86 -0.87
N GLU A 63 -3.05 18.78 -0.09
CA GLU A 63 -3.23 20.23 -0.26
C GLU A 63 -1.88 20.88 -0.52
N TYR A 64 -1.81 21.70 -1.57
CA TYR A 64 -0.59 22.36 -2.03
C TYR A 64 -0.76 23.87 -1.96
N ASP A 65 0.14 24.54 -1.25
CA ASP A 65 0.29 25.98 -1.31
C ASP A 65 1.42 26.32 -2.28
N LEU A 66 1.05 26.97 -3.39
CA LEU A 66 1.96 27.36 -4.46
C LEU A 66 2.20 28.86 -4.40
N PHE A 67 3.45 29.26 -4.60
CA PHE A 67 3.82 30.66 -4.80
C PHE A 67 4.10 30.90 -6.27
N ASN A 68 3.43 31.90 -6.84
CA ASN A 68 3.64 32.35 -8.21
C ASN A 68 4.26 33.77 -8.18
N PRO A 69 5.55 33.93 -8.54
CA PRO A 69 6.20 35.25 -8.52
C PRO A 69 5.73 36.21 -9.61
N GLY A 70 5.00 35.74 -10.63
CA GLY A 70 4.53 36.54 -11.76
C GLY A 70 3.13 37.16 -11.61
N ASN A 71 2.55 37.13 -10.40
CA ASN A 71 1.24 37.73 -10.07
C ASN A 71 1.40 38.94 -9.15
#